data_AF-A0A9Q1C722-F1
#
_entry.id   AF-A0A9Q1C722-F1
#
_cell.length_a   1.000
_cell.length_b   1.000
_cell.length_c   1.000
_cell.angle_alpha   90.00
_cell.angle_beta   90.00
_cell.angle_gamma   90.00
#
_symmetry.space_group_name_H-M   'P 1'
#
loop_
_entity.id
_entity.type
_entity.pdbx_description
1 polymer ?
#
loop_
_entity_poly.entity_id
_entity_poly.type
_entity_poly.pdbx_seq_one_letter_code
_entity_poly.pdbx_strand_id
1 'polypeptide(L)' 'MKNLLSPENPTDRGYADLVKLIKHHQQSEPSIVVSRYKFHACTRETDILVIDYAAAHRKLADPCDFKK' A
#
# COMPACT_ATOMS: atom_id res chain seq x y z
N MET A 1 13.38 -14.73 -2.49
CA MET A 1 12.45 -15.84 -2.19
C MET A 1 12.89 -16.72 -1.02
N LYS A 2 14.17 -17.14 -0.91
CA LYS A 2 14.63 -17.97 0.23
C LYS A 2 14.44 -17.30 1.61
N ASN A 3 14.59 -15.98 1.71
CA ASN A 3 14.39 -15.24 2.97
C ASN A 3 12.92 -15.10 3.42
N LEU A 4 11.94 -15.23 2.51
CA LEU A 4 10.51 -15.10 2.87
C LEU A 4 9.95 -16.37 3.51
N LEU A 5 10.56 -17.51 3.22
CA LEU A 5 10.09 -18.84 3.63
C LEU A 5 10.91 -19.42 4.78
N SER A 6 12.11 -18.90 5.04
CA SER A 6 12.98 -19.37 6.11
C SER A 6 12.29 -19.25 7.48
N PRO A 7 12.29 -20.30 8.34
CA PRO A 7 13.05 -21.55 8.25
C PRO A 7 12.33 -22.71 7.50
N GLU A 8 11.13 -22.50 6.99
CA GLU A 8 10.34 -23.49 6.27
C GLU A 8 10.81 -23.71 4.82
N ASN A 9 10.69 -24.94 4.35
CA ASN A 9 11.05 -25.28 2.97
C ASN A 9 9.92 -24.87 2.01
N PRO A 10 10.23 -24.25 0.85
CA PRO A 10 9.23 -23.90 -0.16
C PRO A 10 8.40 -25.09 -0.67
N THR A 11 8.95 -26.30 -0.57
CA THR A 11 8.30 -27.57 -0.95
C THR A 11 7.23 -28.04 0.03
N ASP A 12 7.21 -27.49 1.24
CA ASP A 12 6.28 -27.88 2.32
C ASP A 12 4.98 -27.05 2.29
N ARG A 13 4.96 -25.95 1.55
CA ARG A 13 3.77 -25.10 1.37
C ARG A 13 3.10 -25.34 0.02
N GLY A 14 1.77 -25.32 0.03
CA GLY A 14 0.98 -25.39 -1.19
C GLY A 14 1.25 -24.19 -2.10
N TYR A 15 1.14 -24.38 -3.42
CA TYR A 15 1.32 -23.33 -4.41
C TYR A 15 0.49 -22.07 -4.12
N ALA A 16 -0.75 -22.23 -3.64
CA ALA A 16 -1.62 -21.13 -3.28
C ALA A 16 -1.05 -20.25 -2.15
N ASP A 17 -0.38 -20.85 -1.17
CA ASP A 17 0.19 -20.13 -0.03
C ASP A 17 1.48 -19.42 -0.41
N LEU A 18 2.28 -20.00 -1.30
CA LEU A 18 3.44 -19.34 -1.90
C LEU A 18 3.01 -18.10 -2.69
N VAL A 19 1.94 -18.20 -3.49
CA VAL A 19 1.40 -17.08 -4.24
C VAL A 19 0.88 -15.99 -3.31
N LYS A 20 0.17 -16.33 -2.23
CA LYS A 20 -0.27 -15.35 -1.22
C LYS A 20 0.91 -14.68 -0.53
N LEU A 21 1.92 -15.43 -0.12
CA LEU A 21 3.10 -14.90 0.56
C LEU A 21 3.87 -13.91 -0.33
N ILE A 22 4.06 -14.25 -1.60
CA ILE A 22 4.72 -13.37 -2.57
C ILE A 22 3.87 -12.12 -2.80
N LYS A 23 2.56 -12.26 -2.98
CA LYS A 23 1.65 -11.11 -3.15
C LYS A 23 1.67 -10.19 -1.94
N HIS A 24 1.58 -10.72 -0.73
CA HIS A 24 1.65 -9.94 0.50
C HIS A 24 3.00 -9.22 0.63
N HIS A 25 4.10 -9.87 0.26
CA HIS A 25 5.41 -9.23 0.35
C HIS A 25 5.60 -8.11 -0.69
N GLN A 26 5.10 -8.30 -1.92
CA GLN A 26 5.18 -7.31 -2.98
C GLN A 26 4.18 -6.16 -2.80
N GLN A 27 3.02 -6.46 -2.24
CA GLN A 27 1.98 -5.51 -1.86
C GLN A 27 1.99 -5.33 -0.35
N SER A 28 3.15 -5.01 0.24
CA SER A 28 3.19 -4.67 1.65
C SER A 28 2.18 -3.55 1.91
N GLU A 29 1.30 -3.79 2.89
CA GLU A 29 0.26 -2.84 3.23
C GLU A 29 0.90 -1.48 3.51
N PRO A 30 0.46 -0.41 2.83
CA PRO A 30 1.06 0.89 3.04
C PRO A 30 0.83 1.29 4.50
N SER A 31 1.92 1.54 5.22
CA SER A 31 1.85 1.97 6.62
C SER A 31 0.91 3.17 6.74
N ILE A 32 -0.04 3.10 7.67
CA ILE A 32 -1.01 4.16 7.95
C ILE A 32 -0.30 5.50 8.19
N VAL A 33 0.84 5.48 8.89
CA VAL A 33 1.65 6.68 9.15
C VAL A 33 2.18 7.28 7.85
N VAL A 34 2.65 6.45 6.93
CA VAL A 34 3.14 6.89 5.61
C VAL A 34 1.99 7.41 4.75
N SER A 35 0.83 6.74 4.76
CA SER A 35 -0.37 7.19 4.06
C SER A 35 -0.82 8.56 4.56
N ARG A 36 -0.87 8.77 5.88
CA ARG A 36 -1.22 10.07 6.49
C ARG A 36 -0.21 11.15 6.15
N TYR A 37 1.09 10.84 6.20
CA TYR A 37 2.13 11.77 5.78
C TYR A 37 1.93 12.20 4.31
N LYS A 38 1.71 11.24 3.40
CA LYS A 38 1.45 11.53 1.97
C LYS A 38 0.20 12.38 1.76
N PHE A 39 -0.86 12.12 2.53
CA PHE A 39 -2.07 12.92 2.51
C PHE A 39 -1.79 14.37 2.89
N HIS A 40 -1.11 14.61 4.01
CA HIS A 40 -0.78 15.97 4.47
C HIS A 40 0.27 16.69 3.62
N ALA A 41 1.17 15.95 2.99
CA ALA A 41 2.17 16.49 2.07
C ALA A 41 1.60 16.78 0.67
N CYS A 42 0.39 16.32 0.35
CA CYS A 42 -0.23 16.52 -0.95
C CYS A 42 -0.64 17.99 -1.13
N THR A 43 0.16 18.73 -1.89
CA THR A 43 -0.11 20.13 -2.23
C THR A 43 -0.58 20.23 -3.68
N ARG A 44 -1.38 21.27 -3.97
CA ARG A 44 -1.89 21.51 -5.32
C ARG A 44 -0.81 22.20 -6.14
N GLU A 45 -0.42 21.59 -7.26
CA GLU A 45 0.44 22.23 -8.25
C GLU A 45 -0.30 23.36 -8.99
N THR A 46 0.43 24.34 -9.51
CA THR A 46 -0.17 25.54 -10.11
C THR A 46 -1.01 25.22 -11.36
N ASP A 47 -0.63 24.18 -12.11
CA ASP A 47 -1.20 23.85 -13.42
C ASP A 47 -2.29 22.77 -13.37
N ILE A 48 -2.66 22.28 -12.19
CA ILE A 48 -3.71 21.26 -12.04
C ILE A 48 -5.06 21.87 -11.67
N LEU A 49 -6.11 21.34 -12.28
CA LEU A 49 -7.48 21.71 -11.95
C LEU A 49 -7.79 21.30 -10.50
N VAL A 50 -8.60 22.12 -9.83
CA VAL A 50 -9.04 21.86 -8.45
C VAL A 50 -9.77 20.52 -8.34
N ILE A 51 -10.51 20.13 -9.38
CA ILE A 51 -11.25 18.87 -9.40
C ILE A 51 -10.33 17.64 -9.43
N ASP A 52 -9.24 17.70 -10.19
CA ASP A 52 -8.26 16.61 -10.30
C ASP A 52 -7.46 16.49 -9.00
N TYR A 53 -7.07 17.62 -8.41
CA TYR A 53 -6.46 17.66 -7.09
C TYR A 53 -7.38 17.04 -6.02
N ALA A 54 -8.65 17.43 -5.98
CA ALA A 54 -9.61 16.89 -5.01
C ALA A 54 -9.84 15.38 -5.19
N ALA A 55 -9.87 14.89 -6.44
CA ALA A 55 -9.98 13.48 -6.73
C ALA A 55 -8.75 12.68 -6.27
N ALA A 56 -7.55 13.19 -6.52
CA ALA A 56 -6.29 12.59 -6.05
C ALA A 56 -6.20 12.60 -4.52
N HIS A 57 -6.57 13.71 -3.88
CA HIS A 57 -6.54 13.87 -2.44
C HIS A 57 -7.53 12.93 -1.72
N ARG A 58 -8.70 12.68 -2.32
CA ARG A 58 -9.65 11.66 -1.81
C ARG A 58 -9.08 10.25 -1.88
N LYS A 59 -8.44 9.87 -3.00
CA LYS A 59 -7.78 8.56 -3.12
C LYS A 59 -6.68 8.35 -2.08
N LEU A 60 -5.97 9.42 -1.70
CA LEU A 60 -4.96 9.37 -0.64
C LEU A 60 -5.57 9.25 0.77
N ALA A 61 -6.82 9.64 0.96
CA ALA A 61 -7.53 9.52 2.24
C ALA A 61 -7.99 8.08 2.55
N ASP A 62 -8.31 7.28 1.52
CA ASP A 62 -8.82 5.92 1.66
C ASP A 62 -7.93 5.02 2.56
N PRO A 63 -6.60 4.95 2.39
CA PRO A 63 -5.72 4.15 3.23
C PRO A 63 -5.31 4.83 4.55
N CYS A 64 -5.81 6.04 4.87
CA CYS A 64 -5.40 6.78 6.07
C CYS A 64 -6.16 6.38 7.35
N ASP A 65 -7.23 5.59 7.22
CA ASP A 65 -8.14 5.20 8.31
C ASP A 65 -8.53 6.41 9.17
N PHE A 66 -9.00 7.47 8.51
CA PHE A 66 -9.61 8.60 9.21
C PHE A 66 -10.98 8.16 9.72
N LYS A 67 -11.16 8.19 11.05
CA LYS A 67 -12.46 7.89 11.67
C LYS A 67 -13.51 8.85 11.09
N LYS A 68 -14.59 8.28 10.57
CA LYS A 68 -15.78 9.01 10.09
C LYS A 68 -16.55 9.63 11.24
#